data_AF-A0A8J8BXF5-F1
#
_entry.id   AF-A0A8J8BXF5-F1
#
_cell.length_a   1.000
_cell.length_b   1.000
_cell.length_c   1.000
_cell.angle_alpha   90.00
_cell.angle_beta   90.00
_cell.angle_gamma   90.00
#
_symmetry.space_group_name_H-M   'P 1'
#
loop_
_entity.id
_entity.type
_entity.pdbx_description
1 polymer ?
#
loop_
_entity_poly.entity_id
_entity_poly.type
_entity_poly.pdbx_seq_one_letter_code
_entity_poly.pdbx_strand_id
1 'polypeptide(L)'
;MKFSDEELLELYRQGLTNKEIADRLGVTQASVHYRLQKLGFLNNYHVEKTIDPEQVEVLHKMGVTNVGIALLLQTSVLAISQHLKELGLKDNYYRLKEIVSRG
;
A
#
# COMPACT_ATOMS: atom_id res chain seq x y z
N MET A 1 23.98 16.39 7.12
CA MET A 1 22.87 15.42 7.10
C MET A 1 23.08 14.52 5.89
N LYS A 2 22.92 13.19 5.99
CA LYS A 2 23.30 12.24 4.92
C LYS A 2 22.33 12.17 3.72
N PHE A 3 21.12 12.70 3.85
CA PHE A 3 20.06 12.73 2.82
C PHE A 3 19.06 13.86 3.12
N SER A 4 18.22 14.29 2.18
CA SER A 4 17.16 15.30 2.36
C SER A 4 15.80 14.69 2.73
N ASP A 5 14.84 15.52 3.16
CA ASP A 5 13.48 15.05 3.47
C ASP A 5 12.76 14.66 2.18
N GLU A 6 13.04 15.37 1.09
CA GLU A 6 12.54 15.08 -0.26
C GLU A 6 13.05 13.72 -0.76
N GLU A 7 14.34 13.43 -0.60
CA GLU A 7 14.93 12.13 -0.95
C GLU A 7 14.32 10.97 -0.13
N LEU A 8 14.08 11.20 1.16
CA LEU A 8 13.39 10.24 2.03
C LEU A 8 11.95 9.99 1.58
N LEU A 9 11.19 11.06 1.33
CA LEU A 9 9.79 10.97 0.97
C LEU A 9 9.60 10.38 -0.43
N GLU A 10 10.54 10.59 -1.34
CA GLU A 10 10.53 9.95 -2.67
C GLU A 10 10.64 8.43 -2.53
N LEU A 11 11.62 7.92 -1.77
CA LEU A 11 11.77 6.49 -1.52
C LEU A 11 10.61 5.91 -0.71
N TYR A 12 10.05 6.68 0.22
CA TYR A 12 8.86 6.30 0.98
C TYR A 12 7.61 6.18 0.09
N ARG A 13 7.40 7.12 -0.83
CA ARG A 13 6.28 7.08 -1.79
C ARG A 13 6.39 5.91 -2.78
N GLN A 14 7.59 5.38 -2.99
CA GLN A 14 7.81 4.14 -3.75
C GLN A 14 7.35 2.87 -3.00
N GLY A 15 6.81 3.00 -1.78
CA GLY A 15 6.30 1.87 -0.98
C GLY A 15 7.40 1.04 -0.32
N LEU A 16 8.64 1.50 -0.36
CA LEU A 16 9.78 0.81 0.24
C LEU A 16 9.68 0.85 1.76
N THR A 17 10.03 -0.26 2.39
CA THR A 17 10.16 -0.33 3.83
C THR A 17 11.32 0.52 4.32
N ASN A 18 11.27 0.87 5.60
CA ASN A 18 12.36 1.60 6.23
C ASN A 18 13.73 0.91 6.07
N LYS A 19 13.76 -0.42 5.95
CA LYS A 19 14.99 -1.19 5.73
C LYS A 19 15.52 -0.95 4.31
N GLU A 20 14.67 -1.11 3.29
CA GLU A 20 15.04 -0.89 1.89
C GLU A 20 15.45 0.58 1.65
N ILE A 21 14.75 1.53 2.27
CA ILE A 21 15.12 2.95 2.25
C ILE A 21 16.49 3.16 2.91
N ALA A 22 16.73 2.54 4.05
CA ALA A 22 18.00 2.66 4.78
C ALA A 22 19.19 2.09 3.99
N ASP A 23 18.99 0.93 3.36
CA ASP A 23 19.99 0.29 2.49
C ASP A 23 20.34 1.21 1.30
N ARG A 24 19.33 1.84 0.68
CA ARG A 24 19.55 2.78 -0.44
C ARG A 24 20.22 4.08 -0.04
N LEU A 25 19.91 4.59 1.15
CA LEU A 25 20.46 5.85 1.65
C LEU A 25 21.79 5.66 2.41
N GLY A 26 22.26 4.42 2.59
CA GLY A 26 23.49 4.13 3.35
C GLY A 26 23.38 4.56 4.82
N VAL A 27 22.19 4.40 5.41
CA VAL A 27 21.89 4.76 6.81
C VAL A 27 21.26 3.58 7.53
N THR A 28 20.94 3.78 8.82
CA THR A 28 20.23 2.75 9.58
C THR A 28 18.72 2.87 9.40
N GLN A 29 18.01 1.74 9.50
CA GLN A 29 16.54 1.71 9.52
C GLN A 29 15.95 2.62 10.59
N ALA A 30 16.61 2.73 11.76
CA ALA A 30 16.21 3.62 12.85
C ALA A 30 16.27 5.11 12.44
N SER A 31 17.28 5.49 11.65
CA SER A 31 17.40 6.85 11.12
C SER A 31 16.26 7.21 10.16
N VAL A 32 15.84 6.26 9.32
CA VAL A 32 14.68 6.42 8.42
C VAL A 32 13.39 6.55 9.22
N HIS A 33 13.18 5.66 10.20
CA HIS A 33 12.00 5.68 11.07
C HIS A 33 11.84 7.02 11.81
N TYR A 34 12.90 7.46 12.51
CA TYR A 34 12.88 8.71 13.27
C TYR A 34 12.49 9.90 12.40
N ARG A 35 13.00 9.92 11.16
CA ARG A 35 12.80 11.03 10.24
C ARG A 35 11.41 11.04 9.60
N LEU A 36 10.88 9.87 9.23
CA LEU A 36 9.49 9.75 8.80
C LEU A 36 8.51 10.19 9.90
N GLN A 37 8.75 9.80 11.16
CA GLN A 37 7.93 10.25 12.29
C GLN A 37 7.96 11.76 12.49
N LYS A 38 9.14 12.38 12.39
CA LYS A 38 9.27 13.84 12.49
C LYS A 38 8.51 14.57 11.39
N LEU A 39 8.35 13.94 10.22
CA LEU A 39 7.58 14.45 9.09
C LEU A 39 6.08 14.06 9.14
N GLY A 40 5.64 13.35 10.18
CA GLY A 40 4.24 12.93 10.35
C GLY A 40 3.84 11.69 9.55
N PHE A 41 4.80 10.94 9.01
CA PHE A 41 4.55 9.70 8.26
C PHE A 41 4.69 8.47 9.15
N LEU A 42 3.83 7.48 8.91
CA LEU A 42 3.97 6.14 9.48
C LEU A 42 5.06 5.38 8.72
N ASN A 43 5.64 4.35 9.30
CA ASN A 43 6.60 3.53 8.55
C ASN A 43 5.88 2.75 7.45
N ASN A 44 6.57 2.55 6.33
CA ASN A 44 6.21 1.49 5.41
C ASN A 44 6.68 0.19 6.04
N TYR A 45 5.71 -0.64 6.39
CA TYR A 45 5.96 -2.00 6.81
C TYR A 45 5.54 -2.90 5.66
N HIS A 46 6.41 -3.83 5.25
CA HIS A 46 5.93 -5.07 4.66
C HIS A 46 5.27 -5.81 5.82
N VAL A 47 3.98 -5.62 6.04
CA VAL A 47 3.26 -6.47 6.97
C VAL A 47 2.69 -7.61 6.15
N GLU A 48 3.23 -8.80 6.39
CA GLU A 48 2.47 -10.05 6.41
C GLU A 48 1.32 -9.92 7.43
N LYS A 49 0.43 -8.95 7.27
CA LYS A 49 -0.91 -9.10 7.82
C LYS A 49 -1.52 -10.15 6.92
N THR A 50 -1.77 -11.33 7.46
CA THR A 50 -2.82 -12.19 6.94
C THR A 50 -4.05 -11.31 6.85
N ILE A 51 -4.30 -10.81 5.64
CA ILE A 51 -5.48 -10.00 5.37
C ILE A 51 -6.64 -10.94 5.61
N ASP A 52 -7.59 -10.54 6.46
CA ASP A 52 -8.81 -11.29 6.66
C ASP A 52 -9.54 -11.38 5.32
N PRO A 53 -9.65 -12.58 4.72
CA PRO A 53 -10.29 -12.73 3.42
C PRO A 53 -11.74 -12.24 3.44
N GLU A 54 -12.41 -12.29 4.59
CA GLU A 54 -13.78 -11.81 4.74
C GLU A 54 -13.86 -10.28 4.56
N GLN A 55 -12.89 -9.52 5.08
CA GLN A 55 -12.83 -8.07 4.89
C GLN A 55 -12.65 -7.69 3.42
N VAL A 56 -11.80 -8.44 2.69
CA VAL A 56 -11.60 -8.24 1.25
C VAL A 56 -12.88 -8.54 0.49
N GLU A 57 -13.56 -9.64 0.84
CA GLU A 57 -14.81 -10.05 0.20
C GLU A 57 -15.93 -9.04 0.44
N VAL A 58 -16.09 -8.53 1.68
CA VAL A 58 -17.11 -7.52 2.01
C VAL A 58 -16.87 -6.23 1.23
N LEU A 59 -15.65 -5.68 1.25
CA LEU A 59 -15.33 -4.45 0.53
C LEU A 59 -15.47 -4.64 -0.99
N HIS A 60 -15.12 -5.82 -1.52
CA HIS A 60 -15.34 -6.15 -2.92
C HIS A 60 -16.83 -6.19 -3.27
N LYS A 61 -17.68 -6.83 -2.44
CA LYS A 61 -19.14 -6.85 -2.63
C LYS A 61 -19.76 -5.45 -2.60
N MET A 62 -19.18 -4.53 -1.84
CA MET A 62 -19.57 -3.11 -1.83
C MET A 62 -19.16 -2.35 -3.10
N GLY A 63 -18.44 -2.97 -4.03
CA GLY A 63 -17.99 -2.36 -5.28
C GLY A 63 -16.67 -1.60 -5.16
N VAL A 64 -15.97 -1.71 -4.03
CA VAL A 64 -14.66 -1.06 -3.85
C VAL A 64 -13.62 -1.74 -4.76
N THR A 65 -12.77 -0.94 -5.40
CA THR A 65 -11.70 -1.44 -6.29
C THR A 65 -10.51 -1.95 -5.48
N ASN A 66 -9.60 -2.70 -6.08
CA ASN A 66 -8.42 -3.22 -5.38
C ASN A 66 -7.60 -2.12 -4.69
N VAL A 67 -7.49 -0.96 -5.34
CA VAL A 67 -6.82 0.22 -4.78
C VAL A 67 -7.55 0.74 -3.55
N GLY A 68 -8.87 0.88 -3.62
CA GLY A 68 -9.67 1.32 -2.48
C GLY A 68 -9.59 0.35 -1.31
N ILE A 69 -9.66 -0.95 -1.57
CA ILE A 69 -9.51 -1.99 -0.54
C ILE A 69 -8.12 -1.92 0.09
N ALA A 70 -7.07 -1.80 -0.72
CA ALA A 70 -5.70 -1.70 -0.24
C ALA A 70 -5.49 -0.47 0.68
N LEU A 71 -6.06 0.68 0.31
CA LEU A 71 -6.04 1.88 1.13
C LEU A 71 -6.81 1.68 2.46
N LEU A 72 -8.01 1.11 2.40
CA LEU A 72 -8.86 0.87 3.57
C LEU A 72 -8.25 -0.13 4.55
N LEU A 73 -7.65 -1.20 4.03
CA LEU A 73 -7.02 -2.25 4.84
C LEU A 73 -5.55 -1.96 5.16
N GLN A 74 -5.04 -0.80 4.73
CA GLN A 74 -3.64 -0.36 4.92
C GLN A 74 -2.65 -1.46 4.52
N THR A 75 -2.86 -2.02 3.33
CA THR A 75 -2.06 -3.11 2.77
C THR A 75 -1.71 -2.81 1.31
N SER A 76 -0.95 -3.70 0.68
CA SER A 76 -0.56 -3.55 -0.72
C SER A 76 -1.70 -3.97 -1.66
N VAL A 77 -1.79 -3.29 -2.81
CA VAL A 77 -2.70 -3.67 -3.91
C VAL A 77 -2.41 -5.10 -4.39
N LEU A 78 -1.14 -5.51 -4.36
CA LEU A 78 -0.72 -6.86 -4.72
C LEU A 78 -1.34 -7.91 -3.80
N ALA A 79 -1.32 -7.66 -2.48
CA ALA A 79 -1.91 -8.57 -1.52
C ALA A 79 -3.43 -8.69 -1.70
N ILE A 80 -4.13 -7.58 -1.96
CA ILE A 80 -5.56 -7.62 -2.31
C ILE A 80 -5.82 -8.38 -3.61
N SER A 81 -5.01 -8.13 -4.63
CA SER A 81 -5.14 -8.82 -5.92
C SER A 81 -4.93 -10.34 -5.79
N GLN A 82 -4.02 -10.77 -4.93
CA GLN A 82 -3.75 -12.18 -4.67
C GLN A 82 -4.94 -12.82 -3.92
N HIS A 83 -5.48 -12.16 -2.90
CA HIS A 83 -6.69 -12.63 -2.19
C HIS A 83 -7.91 -12.74 -3.10
N LEU A 84 -8.18 -11.72 -3.94
CA LEU A 84 -9.32 -11.79 -4.86
C LEU A 84 -9.15 -12.90 -5.90
N LYS A 85 -7.92 -13.15 -6.35
CA LYS A 85 -7.61 -14.27 -7.26
C LYS A 85 -7.87 -15.62 -6.60
N GLU A 86 -7.48 -15.79 -5.33
CA GLU A 86 -7.77 -16.99 -4.54
C GLU A 86 -9.27 -17.21 -4.33
N LEU A 87 -10.05 -16.13 -4.24
CA LEU A 87 -11.52 -16.14 -4.19
C LEU A 87 -12.20 -16.28 -5.57
N GLY A 88 -11.45 -16.30 -6.67
CA GLY A 88 -11.99 -16.36 -8.03
C GLY A 88 -12.69 -15.07 -8.50
N LEU A 89 -12.41 -13.94 -7.85
CA LEU A 89 -13.04 -12.64 -8.12
C LEU A 89 -12.17 -11.76 -9.01
N LYS A 90 -12.82 -10.92 -9.84
CA LYS A 90 -12.17 -9.89 -10.66
C LYS A 90 -12.29 -8.52 -9.98
N ASP A 91 -11.33 -7.63 -10.23
CA ASP A 91 -11.38 -6.26 -9.75
C ASP A 91 -12.63 -5.53 -10.26
N ASN A 92 -13.28 -4.79 -9.36
CA ASN A 92 -14.42 -3.93 -9.64
C ASN A 92 -14.10 -2.76 -10.58
N TYR A 93 -12.82 -2.46 -10.79
CA TYR A 93 -12.38 -1.43 -11.74
C TYR A 93 -13.02 -1.56 -13.14
N TYR A 94 -13.13 -2.76 -13.69
CA TYR A 94 -13.69 -2.95 -15.04
C TYR A 94 -15.18 -2.58 -15.10
N ARG A 95 -15.95 -3.00 -14.09
CA ARG A 95 -17.35 -2.62 -13.95
C ARG A 95 -17.51 -1.12 -13.76
N LEU A 96 -16.68 -0.52 -12.90
CA LEU A 96 -16.68 0.93 -12.69
C LEU A 96 -16.38 1.69 -13.99
N LYS A 97 -15.39 1.23 -14.76
CA LYS A 97 -15.01 1.81 -16.04
C LYS A 97 -16.16 1.76 -17.06
N GLU A 98 -16.86 0.63 -17.15
CA GLU A 98 -18.03 0.49 -18.04
C GLU A 98 -19.16 1.46 -17.66
N ILE A 99 -19.45 1.60 -16.36
CA ILE A 99 -20.48 2.53 -15.88
C ILE A 99 -20.12 3.97 -16.23
N VAL A 100 -18.89 4.38 -15.92
CA VAL A 100 -18.42 5.76 -16.16
C VAL A 100 -18.29 6.07 -17.66
N SER A 101 -17.98 5.07 -18.50
CA SER A 101 -17.84 5.28 -19.95
C SER A 101 -19.19 5.29 -20.70
N ARG A 102 -20.30 4.97 -20.03
CA ARG A 102 -21.66 5.01 -20.59
C ARG A 102 -22.44 6.28 -20.18
N GLY A 103 -21.87 7.12 -19.32
CA GLY A 103 -22.37 8.44 -18.96
C GLY A 103 -21.64 9.54 -19.70
#